data_AF-A0A655XD09-F1
#
_entry.id   AF-A0A655XD09-F1
#
_cell.length_a   1.000
_cell.length_b   1.000
_cell.length_c   1.000
_cell.angle_alpha   90.00
_cell.angle_beta   90.00
_cell.angle_gamma   90.00
#
_symmetry.space_group_name_H-M   'P 1'
#
loop_
_entity.id
_entity.type
_entity.pdbx_description
1 polymer ?
#
loop_
_entity_poly.entity_id
_entity_poly.type
_entity_poly.pdbx_seq_one_letter_code
_entity_poly.pdbx_strand_id
1 'polypeptide(L)' 'MQVLIDEVDEEGAIGRTYADAPEIDGLVYLNGETNLKPGELVNVVIEHADEYDLWGSILHDAQ' A
#
# COMPACT_ATOMS: atom_id res chain seq x y z
N MET A 1 -9.16 2.49 0.45
CA MET A 1 -8.53 2.40 1.78
C MET A 1 -7.33 3.33 1.80
N GLN A 2 -7.08 4.07 2.88
CA GLN A 2 -5.91 4.94 2.97
C GLN A 2 -4.70 4.13 3.46
N VAL A 3 -3.61 4.20 2.70
CA VAL A 3 -2.35 3.51 2.97
C VAL A 3 -1.23 4.54 3.02
N LEU A 4 -0.43 4.47 4.08
CA LEU A 4 0.80 5.23 4.22
C LEU A 4 1.93 4.42 3.60
N ILE A 5 2.63 5.00 2.64
CA ILE A 5 3.79 4.37 2.00
C ILE A 5 4.97 4.43 2.95
N ASP A 6 5.56 3.28 3.27
CA ASP A 6 6.76 3.19 4.12
C ASP A 6 8.01 2.97 3.25
N GLU A 7 7.93 2.19 2.18
CA GLU A 7 9.06 1.89 1.28
C GLU A 7 8.60 1.82 -0.18
N VAL A 8 9.51 2.17 -1.10
CA VAL A 8 9.32 2.03 -2.56
C VAL A 8 10.63 1.56 -3.17
N ASP A 9 10.57 0.50 -3.97
CA ASP A 9 11.70 -0.11 -4.65
C ASP A 9 11.42 -0.36 -6.15
N GLU A 10 12.22 -1.23 -6.77
CA GLU A 10 12.07 -1.58 -8.20
C GLU A 10 10.86 -2.51 -8.47
N GLU A 11 10.32 -3.18 -7.45
CA GLU A 11 9.18 -4.10 -7.55
C GLU A 11 7.85 -3.37 -7.29
N GLY A 12 7.83 -2.35 -6.45
CA GLY A 12 6.65 -1.53 -6.19
C GLY A 12 6.74 -0.72 -4.90
N ALA A 13 5.57 -0.32 -4.38
CA ALA A 13 5.48 0.35 -3.09
C ALA A 13 4.92 -0.60 -2.01
N ILE A 14 5.44 -0.46 -0.80
CA ILE A 14 5.00 -1.17 0.39
C ILE A 14 4.53 -0.13 1.41
N GLY A 15 3.36 -0.38 2.00
CA GLY A 15 2.80 0.49 3.01
C GLY A 15 1.96 -0.25 4.03
N ARG A 16 1.31 0.53 4.89
CA ARG A 16 0.40 0.02 5.94
C ARG A 16 -0.86 0.86 5.99
N THR A 17 -1.95 0.25 6.48
CA THR A 17 -3.18 1.00 6.68
C THR A 17 -3.08 1.86 7.95
N TYR A 18 -3.85 2.95 8.01
CA TYR A 18 -3.87 3.82 9.19
C TYR A 18 -4.45 3.13 10.46
N ALA A 19 -5.12 1.98 10.30
CA ALA A 19 -5.75 1.25 11.40
C ALA A 19 -4.80 0.26 12.10
N ASP A 20 -3.60 0.05 11.55
CA ASP A 20 -2.71 -1.07 11.87
C ASP A 20 -1.55 -0.65 12.81
N ALA A 21 -1.31 -1.45 13.84
CA ALA A 21 -0.23 -1.24 14.80
C ALA A 21 1.13 -1.71 14.23
N PRO A 22 2.24 -1.00 14.51
CA PRO A 22 3.52 -1.14 13.80
C PRO A 22 4.24 -2.51 13.87
N GLU A 23 3.72 -3.51 14.58
CA GLU A 23 4.40 -4.81 14.78
C GLU A 23 3.49 -6.05 14.64
N ILE A 24 2.19 -5.90 14.33
CA ILE A 24 1.23 -7.04 14.31
C ILE A 24 0.42 -7.16 13.03
N ASP A 25 0.28 -6.09 12.26
CA ASP A 25 -0.65 -6.06 11.14
C ASP A 25 0.07 -6.13 9.79
N GLY A 26 -0.57 -6.78 8.81
CA GLY A 26 0.04 -7.15 7.55
C GLY A 26 0.33 -5.98 6.60
N LEU A 27 1.19 -6.23 5.63
CA LEU A 27 1.68 -5.21 4.72
C LEU A 27 0.72 -5.03 3.54
N VAL A 28 0.68 -3.81 3.01
CA VAL A 28 -0.02 -3.51 1.76
C VAL A 28 1.01 -3.36 0.64
N TYR A 29 0.95 -4.26 -0.32
CA TYR A 29 1.79 -4.28 -1.51
C TYR A 29 1.08 -3.64 -2.70
N LEU A 30 1.74 -2.68 -3.32
CA LEU A 30 1.32 -1.98 -4.53
C LEU A 30 2.34 -2.27 -5.64
N ASN A 31 2.20 -3.44 -6.26
CA ASN A 31 3.13 -3.93 -7.27
C ASN A 31 3.15 -3.02 -8.50
N GLY A 32 4.34 -2.64 -8.97
CA GLY A 32 4.53 -1.75 -10.10
C GLY A 32 4.39 -0.25 -9.79
N GLU A 33 3.98 0.12 -8.58
CA GLU A 33 3.84 1.53 -8.15
C GLU A 33 5.17 2.10 -7.64
N THR A 34 6.12 2.28 -8.56
CA THR A 34 7.50 2.71 -8.25
C THR A 34 7.68 4.24 -8.21
N ASN A 35 6.63 5.01 -8.54
CA ASN A 35 6.69 6.47 -8.61
C ASN A 35 6.17 7.17 -7.33
N LEU A 36 5.88 6.39 -6.30
CA LEU A 36 5.45 6.88 -4.99
C LEU A 36 6.64 7.27 -4.11
N LYS A 37 6.36 7.90 -2.97
CA LYS A 37 7.39 8.24 -1.97
C LYS A 37 7.01 7.76 -0.58
N PRO A 38 7.99 7.29 0.21
CA PRO A 38 7.80 7.09 1.65
C PRO A 38 7.24 8.33 2.34
N GLY A 39 6.23 8.14 3.19
CA GLY A 39 5.47 9.19 3.87
C GLY A 39 4.26 9.70 3.09
N GLU A 40 4.04 9.24 1.85
CA GLU A 40 2.87 9.59 1.05
C GLU A 40 1.64 8.80 1.49
N LEU A 41 0.48 9.46 1.52
CA LEU A 41 -0.81 8.84 1.83
C LEU A 41 -1.61 8.66 0.54
N VAL A 42 -1.85 7.41 0.16
CA VAL A 42 -2.55 7.06 -1.09
C VAL A 42 -3.85 6.33 -0.80
N ASN A 43 -4.82 6.48 -1.71
CA ASN A 43 -6.05 5.69 -1.71
C ASN A 43 -5.85 4.45 -2.57
N VAL A 44 -6.05 3.27 -1.98
CA VAL A 44 -5.87 1.99 -2.67
C VAL A 44 -7.16 1.17 -2.61
N VAL A 45 -7.38 0.35 -3.63
CA VAL A 45 -8.35 -0.75 -3.61
C VAL A 45 -7.59 -2.04 -3.40
N ILE A 46 -8.00 -2.80 -2.38
CA ILE A 46 -7.48 -4.14 -2.14
C ILE A 46 -8.17 -5.12 -3.06
N GLU A 47 -7.38 -5.87 -3.81
CA GLU A 47 -7.83 -6.86 -4.78
C GLU A 47 -7.64 -8.28 -4.25
N HIS A 48 -6.62 -8.49 -3.41
CA HIS A 48 -6.31 -9.79 -2.82
C HIS A 48 -5.78 -9.65 -1.40
N ALA A 49 -6.01 -10.67 -0.57
CA ALA A 49 -5.44 -10.82 0.76
C ALA A 49 -4.96 -12.26 0.97
N ASP A 50 -3.76 -12.45 1.51
CA ASP A 50 -3.17 -13.77 1.78
C ASP A 50 -2.29 -13.72 3.04
N GLU A 51 -2.34 -14.74 3.90
CA GLU A 51 -1.52 -14.86 5.12
C GLU A 51 -1.20 -13.51 5.81
N TYR A 52 -2.23 -12.67 5.99
CA TYR A 52 -2.22 -11.31 6.59
C TYR A 52 -1.84 -10.14 5.69
N ASP A 53 -1.17 -10.39 4.58
CA ASP A 53 -0.77 -9.37 3.61
C ASP A 53 -1.91 -9.01 2.64
N LEU A 54 -1.89 -7.78 2.15
CA LEU A 54 -2.87 -7.21 1.25
C LEU A 54 -2.18 -6.76 -0.04
N TRP A 55 -2.80 -7.04 -1.18
CA TRP A 55 -2.37 -6.55 -2.48
C TRP A 55 -3.46 -5.68 -3.08
N GLY A 56 -3.04 -4.56 -3.63
CA GLY A 56 -3.97 -3.61 -4.20
C GLY A 56 -3.35 -2.71 -5.24
N SER A 57 -4.22 -1.89 -5.81
CA SER A 57 -3.88 -0.91 -6.83
C SER A 57 -4.32 0.47 -6.37
N ILE A 58 -3.56 1.51 -6.76
CA ILE A 58 -3.91 2.90 -6.43
C ILE A 58 -5.18 3.29 -7.18
N LEU A 59 -6.12 3.88 -6.46
CA LEU A 59 -7.22 4.60 -7.07
C LEU A 59 -6.66 5.91 -7.64
N HIS A 60 -6.36 5.90 -8.94
CA HIS A 60 -6.27 7.13 -9.68
C HIS A 60 -7.66 7.78 -9.66
N ASP A 61 -7.80 8.92 -8.98
CA ASP A 61 -8.98 9.76 -9.15
C ASP A 61 -9.12 10.03 -10.65
N ALA A 62 -10.20 9.52 -11.23
CA ALA A 62 -10.57 9.87 -12.58
C ALA A 62 -10.83 11.38 -12.60
N GLN A 63 -9.88 12.15 -13.14
CA GLN A 63 -10.02 13.58 -13.36
C GLN A 63 -11.24 13.90 -14.24
#